data_AF-A0A932JFG9-F1
#
_entry.id   AF-A0A932JFG9-F1
#
_cell.length_a   1.000
_cell.length_b   1.000
_cell.length_c   1.000
_cell.angle_alpha   90.00
_cell.angle_beta   90.00
_cell.angle_gamma   90.00
#
_symmetry.space_group_name_H-M   'P 1'
#
loop_
_entity.id
_entity.type
_entity.pdbx_description
1 polymer ?
#
loop_
_entity_poly.entity_id
_entity_poly.type
_entity_poly.pdbx_seq_one_letter_code
_entity_poly.pdbx_strand_id
1 'polypeptide(L)' 'MRKRIPKFKNEDQERAFWSSHDSTDYVDWSKAKKATLPNLKPSTEQGK' A
#
# COMPACT_ATOMS: atom_id res chain seq x y z
N MET A 1 -19.09 -3.81 -4.99
CA MET A 1 -18.59 -4.61 -3.85
C MET A 1 -17.09 -4.77 -4.00
N ARG A 2 -16.30 -4.71 -2.92
CA ARG A 2 -14.85 -4.88 -3.01
C ARG A 2 -14.45 -6.34 -2.95
N LYS A 3 -13.39 -6.69 -3.68
CA LYS A 3 -12.80 -8.02 -3.64
C LYS A 3 -12.19 -8.27 -2.26
N ARG A 4 -12.20 -9.53 -1.82
CA ARG A 4 -11.59 -9.92 -0.55
C ARG A 4 -10.06 -9.84 -0.69
N ILE A 5 -9.40 -9.20 0.27
CA ILE A 5 -7.93 -9.18 0.34
C ILE A 5 -7.43 -10.61 0.60
N PRO A 6 -6.53 -11.16 -0.24
CA PRO A 6 -5.95 -12.48 -0.03
C PRO A 6 -5.13 -12.55 1.27
N LYS A 7 -4.96 -13.75 1.81
CA LYS A 7 -4.02 -13.99 2.92
C LYS A 7 -2.68 -14.42 2.32
N PHE A 8 -1.62 -13.68 2.63
CA PHE A 8 -0.26 -14.00 2.19
C PHE A 8 0.51 -14.71 3.30
N LYS A 9 1.40 -15.64 2.92
CA LYS A 9 2.26 -16.34 3.87
C LYS A 9 3.51 -15.54 4.24
N ASN A 10 3.95 -14.65 3.34
CA ASN A 10 5.13 -13.80 3.51
C ASN A 10 4.99 -12.51 2.68
N GLU A 11 5.92 -11.58 2.89
CA GLU A 11 5.94 -10.27 2.21
C GLU A 11 6.17 -10.40 0.69
N ASP A 12 7.01 -11.35 0.25
CA ASP A 12 7.32 -11.52 -1.17
C ASP A 12 6.08 -11.87 -2.00
N GLN A 13 5.21 -12.75 -1.46
CA GLN A 13 3.93 -13.10 -2.08
C GLN A 13 2.99 -11.90 -2.14
N GLU A 14 2.94 -11.11 -1.07
CA GLU A 14 2.12 -9.91 -1.02
C GLU A 14 2.60 -8.88 -2.07
N ARG A 15 3.92 -8.64 -2.14
CA ARG A 15 4.53 -7.72 -3.10
C ARG A 15 4.29 -8.15 -4.54
N ALA A 16 4.46 -9.43 -4.85
CA ALA A 16 4.21 -9.98 -6.19
C ALA A 16 2.74 -9.80 -6.60
N PHE A 17 1.82 -10.00 -5.65
CA PHE A 17 0.39 -9.77 -5.87
C PHE A 17 0.08 -8.30 -6.15
N TRP A 18 0.49 -7.38 -5.26
CA TRP A 18 0.19 -5.94 -5.43
C TRP A 18 0.91 -5.29 -6.61
N SER A 19 2.04 -5.85 -7.06
CA SER A 19 2.73 -5.41 -8.27
C SER A 19 1.90 -5.60 -9.55
N SER A 20 0.96 -6.56 -9.55
CA SER A 20 0.15 -6.93 -10.72
C SER A 20 -1.34 -6.64 -10.58
N HIS A 21 -1.82 -6.28 -9.38
CA HIS A 21 -3.25 -6.10 -9.10
C HIS A 21 -3.56 -4.66 -8.71
N ASP A 22 -4.64 -4.11 -9.25
CA ASP A 22 -5.14 -2.80 -8.87
C ASP A 22 -5.71 -2.82 -7.44
N SER A 23 -5.12 -2.04 -6.55
CA SER A 23 -5.54 -1.92 -5.15
C SER A 23 -6.95 -1.33 -4.96
N THR A 24 -7.47 -0.57 -5.94
CA THR A 24 -8.79 0.07 -5.86
C THR A 24 -9.94 -0.95 -5.84
N ASP A 25 -9.72 -2.13 -6.40
CA ASP A 25 -10.67 -3.25 -6.38
C ASP A 25 -10.82 -3.88 -4.98
N TYR A 26 -9.79 -3.74 -4.13
CA TYR A 26 -9.68 -4.42 -2.83
C TYR A 26 -9.85 -3.45 -1.65
N VAL A 27 -9.36 -2.22 -1.78
CA VAL A 27 -9.27 -1.25 -0.68
C VAL A 27 -10.44 -0.28 -0.66
N ASP A 28 -10.95 -0.01 0.56
CA ASP A 28 -12.00 0.98 0.79
C ASP A 28 -11.52 2.42 0.84
N TRP A 29 -11.27 2.98 -0.34
CA TRP A 29 -10.88 4.37 -0.50
C TRP A 29 -11.94 5.38 -0.03
N SER A 30 -13.21 4.99 0.13
CA SER A 30 -14.23 5.90 0.71
C SER A 30 -14.01 6.16 2.20
N LYS A 31 -13.28 5.25 2.88
CA LYS A 31 -12.88 5.39 4.28
C LYS A 31 -11.50 6.02 4.45
N ALA A 32 -10.82 6.37 3.35
CA ALA A 32 -9.52 7.00 3.41
C ALA A 32 -9.62 8.35 4.10
N LYS A 33 -8.60 8.69 4.90
CA LYS A 33 -8.52 9.96 5.62
C LYS A 33 -7.26 10.69 5.19
N LYS A 34 -7.35 12.02 5.11
CA LYS A 34 -6.17 12.86 4.95
C LYS A 34 -5.31 12.70 6.21
N ALA A 35 -4.04 12.40 6.01
CA ALA A 35 -3.05 12.33 7.08
C ALA A 35 -1.97 13.39 6.82
N THR A 36 -1.58 14.11 7.86
CA THR A 36 -0.39 14.96 7.86
C THR A 36 0.71 14.25 8.62
N LEU A 37 1.92 14.23 8.07
CA LEU A 37 3.09 13.59 8.70
C LEU A 37 4.09 14.69 9.10
N PRO A 38 3.81 15.47 10.17
CA PRO A 38 4.57 16.69 10.50
C PRO A 38 6.02 16.43 10.92
N ASN A 39 6.32 15.22 11.39
CA ASN A 39 7.64 14.81 11.86
C ASN A 39 8.28 13.74 10.96
N LEU A 40 7.82 13.62 9.71
CA LEU A 40 8.42 12.69 8.77
C LEU A 40 9.85 13.14 8.48
N LYS A 41 10.82 12.31 8.86
CA LYS A 41 12.22 12.58 8.52
C LYS A 41 12.33 12.60 6.99
N PRO A 42 13.06 13.58 6.40
CA PRO A 42 13.34 13.54 4.98
C PRO A 42 14.02 12.21 4.65
N SER A 43 13.57 11.55 3.58
CA SER A 43 14.23 10.34 3.09
C SER A 43 15.67 10.72 2.77
N THR A 44 16.63 9.94 3.24
CA THR A 44 18.00 10.05 2.72
C THR A 44 17.96 9.59 1.28
N GLU A 45 17.85 10.53 0.34
CA GLU A 45 18.20 10.24 -1.04
C GLU A 45 19.64 9.74 -1.04
N GLN A 46 19.87 8.52 -1.54
CA GLN A 46 21.20 8.19 -2.04
C GLN A 46 21.40 9.13 -3.21
N GLY A 47 22.13 10.21 -2.95
CA GLY A 47 22.67 11.08 -3.99
C GLY A 47 23.38 10.20 -5.00
N LYS A 48 22.90 10.29 -6.23
CA LYS A 48 23.51 9.88 -7.50
C LYS A 48 24.95 9.38 -7.45
#